data_AF-A0A950J3K4-F1
#
_entry.id   AF-A0A950J3K4-F1
#
_cell.length_a   1.000
_cell.length_b   1.000
_cell.length_c   1.000
_cell.angle_alpha   90.00
_cell.angle_beta   90.00
_cell.angle_gamma   90.00
#
_symmetry.space_group_name_H-M   'P 1'
#
loop_
_entity.id
_entity.type
_entity.pdbx_description
1 polymer ?
#
loop_
_entity_poly.entity_id
_entity_poly.type
_entity_poly.pdbx_seq_one_letter_code
_entity_poly.pdbx_strand_id
1 'polypeptide(L)'
;MSDMQAILLAILQGVSELFPVSSLGHTILVPALLRWTVNRSDPTFLAFVVILHLGTAAALVIFYRREWIAIVRALVRSVVRGRLSDDRDERIAWLLVVGSIPVGILGVYFESPVRNLFGSAAYASIFLMINALIMFVGEFFRKRQHEDRGKQYKRLEAMTWMEGIAVGLAQSLALLP
;
A
#
# COMPACT_ATOMS: atom_id res chain seq x y z
N MET A 1 6.33 22.85 11.82
CA MET A 1 6.91 21.61 12.37
C MET A 1 8.40 21.83 12.56
N SER A 2 8.99 21.34 13.65
CA SER A 2 10.46 21.41 13.83
C SER A 2 11.17 20.30 13.05
N ASP A 3 12.46 20.48 12.75
CA ASP A 3 13.27 19.49 12.04
C ASP A 3 13.32 18.15 12.79
N MET A 4 13.37 18.18 14.12
CA MET A 4 13.32 16.97 14.96
C MET A 4 12.00 16.21 14.77
N GLN A 5 10.86 16.91 14.77
CA GLN A 5 9.56 16.29 14.51
C GLN A 5 9.48 15.71 13.09
N ALA A 6 10.07 16.39 12.11
CA ALA A 6 10.13 15.91 10.73
C ALA A 6 10.94 14.61 10.62
N ILE A 7 12.12 14.55 11.26
CA ILE A 7 12.98 13.36 11.30
C ILE A 7 12.26 12.19 12.00
N LEU A 8 11.60 12.44 13.13
CA LEU A 8 10.86 11.40 13.85
C LEU A 8 9.71 10.84 13.00
N LEU A 9 8.97 11.70 12.29
CA LEU A 9 7.91 11.24 11.37
C LEU A 9 8.49 10.51 10.16
N ALA A 10 9.65 10.92 9.65
CA ALA A 10 10.30 10.22 8.54
C ALA A 10 10.75 8.81 8.95
N ILE A 11 11.30 8.65 10.16
CA ILE A 11 11.66 7.33 10.71
C ILE A 11 10.39 6.50 10.93
N LEU A 12 9.36 7.10 11.54
CA LEU A 12 8.08 6.43 11.77
C LEU A 12 7.46 5.95 10.46
N GLN A 13 7.40 6.78 9.43
CA GLN A 13 6.93 6.40 8.10
C GLN A 13 7.80 5.28 7.53
N GLY A 14 9.12 5.43 7.54
CA GLY A 14 10.05 4.44 6.98
C GLY A 14 9.89 3.05 7.58
N VAL A 15 9.66 2.97 8.89
CA VAL A 15 9.39 1.71 9.57
C VAL A 15 7.97 1.23 9.28
N SER A 16 6.97 2.07 9.51
CA SER A 16 5.55 1.68 9.43
C SER A 16 5.08 1.34 8.02
N GLU A 17 5.68 1.91 6.97
CA GLU A 17 5.33 1.60 5.58
C GLU A 17 5.60 0.14 5.22
N LEU A 18 6.63 -0.45 5.84
CA LEU A 18 7.03 -1.83 5.57
C LEU A 18 6.11 -2.86 6.25
N PHE A 19 5.29 -2.42 7.19
CA PHE A 19 4.36 -3.27 7.94
C PHE A 19 2.91 -2.88 7.62
N PRO A 20 1.96 -3.82 7.71
CA PRO A 20 0.55 -3.56 7.43
C PRO A 20 -0.15 -2.81 8.58
N VAL A 21 0.44 -1.71 9.08
CA VAL A 21 -0.02 -0.98 10.28
C VAL A 21 -0.60 0.40 9.99
N SER A 22 -0.84 0.76 8.73
CA SER A 22 -1.21 2.12 8.25
C SER A 22 -0.22 3.19 8.72
N SER A 23 0.79 3.46 7.89
CA SER A 23 1.78 4.51 8.11
C SER A 23 1.15 5.90 8.17
N LEU A 24 0.17 6.18 7.30
CA LEU A 24 -0.62 7.42 7.30
C LEU A 24 -1.34 7.67 8.63
N GLY A 25 -2.01 6.64 9.16
CA GLY A 25 -2.67 6.72 10.46
C GLY A 25 -1.72 7.14 11.56
N HIS A 26 -0.53 6.55 11.62
CA HIS A 26 0.50 6.89 12.60
C HIS A 26 1.07 8.30 12.40
N THR A 27 1.32 8.70 11.15
CA THR A 27 1.81 10.04 10.80
C THR A 27 0.83 11.16 11.17
N ILE A 28 -0.48 10.88 11.17
CA ILE A 28 -1.52 11.82 11.61
C ILE A 28 -1.69 11.79 13.15
N LEU A 29 -1.70 10.59 13.73
CA LEU A 29 -2.06 10.35 15.13
C LEU A 29 -0.94 10.71 16.11
N VAL A 30 0.31 10.39 15.81
CA VAL A 30 1.46 10.66 16.71
C VAL A 30 1.58 12.16 17.03
N PRO A 31 1.56 13.08 16.05
CA PRO A 31 1.55 14.51 16.35
C PRO A 31 0.35 14.95 17.19
N ALA A 32 -0.80 14.24 17.10
CA ALA A 32 -2.01 14.58 17.85
C ALA A 32 -1.90 14.16 19.30
N LEU A 33 -1.45 12.93 19.54
CA LEU A 33 -1.20 12.38 20.88
C LEU A 33 -0.14 13.18 21.63
N LEU A 34 0.94 13.56 20.95
CA LEU A 34 2.04 14.34 21.52
C LEU A 34 1.76 15.85 21.55
N ARG A 35 0.56 16.28 21.16
CA ARG A 35 0.10 17.68 21.12
C ARG A 35 1.07 18.61 20.37
N TRP A 36 1.66 18.13 19.29
CA TRP A 36 2.54 18.94 18.46
C TRP A 36 1.76 20.05 17.76
N THR A 37 2.34 21.25 17.70
CA THR A 37 1.82 22.41 16.99
C THR A 37 2.00 22.26 15.47
N VAL A 38 1.33 21.26 14.90
CA VAL A 38 1.30 20.99 13.45
C VAL A 38 -0.11 21.25 12.95
N ASN A 39 -0.23 22.20 12.02
CA ASN A 39 -1.49 22.42 11.31
C ASN A 39 -1.65 21.33 10.25
N ARG A 40 -2.48 20.33 10.53
CA ARG A 40 -2.73 19.20 9.60
C ARG A 40 -3.60 19.60 8.41
N SER A 41 -4.34 20.70 8.53
CA SER A 41 -5.13 21.27 7.43
C SER A 41 -4.29 22.13 6.50
N ASP A 42 -3.02 22.36 6.83
CA ASP A 42 -2.10 23.11 5.98
C ASP A 42 -1.70 22.25 4.75
N PRO A 43 -1.78 22.79 3.52
CA PRO A 43 -1.32 22.10 2.32
C PRO A 43 0.14 21.60 2.42
N THR A 44 0.99 22.29 3.19
CA THR A 44 2.38 21.89 3.42
C THR A 44 2.50 20.58 4.20
N PHE A 45 1.56 20.27 5.09
CA PHE A 45 1.55 19.00 5.81
C PHE A 45 1.23 17.84 4.87
N LEU A 46 0.23 18.00 3.98
CA LEU A 46 -0.05 17.00 2.96
C LEU A 46 1.15 16.80 2.02
N ALA A 47 1.79 17.89 1.59
CA ALA A 47 3.00 17.80 0.77
C ALA A 47 4.14 17.06 1.50
N PHE A 48 4.34 17.32 2.79
CA PHE A 48 5.30 16.60 3.62
C PHE A 48 5.00 15.10 3.67
N VAL A 49 3.75 14.71 3.94
CA VAL A 49 3.32 13.30 3.95
C VAL A 49 3.56 12.63 2.59
N VAL A 50 3.27 13.30 1.48
CA VAL A 50 3.53 12.80 0.12
C VAL A 50 5.04 12.57 -0.10
N ILE A 51 5.90 13.51 0.35
CA ILE A 51 7.36 13.35 0.25
C ILE A 51 7.84 12.16 1.08
N LEU A 52 7.28 11.92 2.27
CA LEU A 52 7.62 10.74 3.07
C LEU A 52 7.30 9.44 2.33
N HIS A 53 6.13 9.34 1.69
CA HIS A 53 5.76 8.18 0.86
C HIS A 53 6.66 8.04 -0.37
N LEU A 54 7.04 9.16 -1.00
CA LEU A 54 7.98 9.11 -2.11
C LEU A 54 9.35 8.57 -1.66
N GLY A 55 9.80 8.93 -0.46
CA GLY A 55 11.03 8.41 0.13
C GLY A 55 11.00 6.89 0.33
N THR A 56 9.92 6.36 0.92
CA THR A 56 9.75 4.92 1.12
C THR A 56 9.58 4.16 -0.20
N ALA A 57 8.80 4.71 -1.14
CA ALA A 57 8.64 4.15 -2.48
C ALA A 57 9.98 4.09 -3.23
N ALA A 58 10.77 5.17 -3.19
CA ALA A 58 12.11 5.19 -3.79
C ALA A 58 13.03 4.15 -3.15
N ALA A 59 12.99 4.01 -1.82
CA ALA A 59 13.76 2.99 -1.11
C ALA A 59 13.42 1.57 -1.61
N LEU A 60 12.12 1.24 -1.76
CA LEU A 60 11.67 -0.06 -2.27
C LEU A 60 12.05 -0.28 -3.74
N VAL A 61 11.93 0.74 -4.59
CA VAL A 61 12.32 0.66 -6.01
C VAL A 61 13.83 0.42 -6.14
N ILE A 62 14.66 1.11 -5.35
CA ILE A 62 16.12 0.94 -5.36
C ILE A 62 16.53 -0.44 -4.81
N PHE A 63 15.89 -0.87 -3.72
CA PHE A 63 16.15 -2.15 -3.10
C PHE A 63 15.85 -3.30 -4.08
N TYR A 64 14.64 -3.31 -4.67
CA TYR A 64 14.18 -4.32 -5.64
C TYR A 64 14.48 -3.94 -7.10
N ARG A 65 15.50 -3.13 -7.37
CA ARG A 65 15.76 -2.59 -8.71
C ARG A 65 15.95 -3.68 -9.77
N ARG A 66 16.53 -4.83 -9.42
CA ARG A 66 16.81 -5.91 -10.37
C ARG A 66 15.52 -6.62 -10.78
N GLU A 67 14.66 -6.87 -9.81
CA GLU A 67 13.33 -7.45 -9.96
C GLU A 67 12.44 -6.53 -10.78
N TRP A 68 12.40 -5.22 -10.45
CA TRP A 68 11.67 -4.23 -11.23
C TRP A 68 12.12 -4.17 -12.68
N ILE A 69 13.44 -4.15 -12.94
CA ILE A 69 13.97 -4.19 -14.30
C ILE A 69 13.53 -5.46 -15.04
N ALA A 70 13.52 -6.62 -14.38
CA ALA A 70 13.09 -7.88 -14.98
C ALA A 70 11.60 -7.85 -15.35
N ILE A 71 10.74 -7.44 -14.40
CA ILE A 71 9.28 -7.31 -14.57
C ILE A 71 8.94 -6.33 -15.70
N VAL A 72 9.54 -5.14 -15.70
CA VAL A 72 9.28 -4.11 -16.73
C VAL A 72 9.75 -4.59 -18.11
N ARG A 73 10.94 -5.20 -18.21
CA ARG A 73 11.41 -5.77 -19.47
C ARG A 73 10.50 -6.89 -19.96
N ALA A 74 10.01 -7.74 -19.07
CA ALA A 74 9.07 -8.80 -19.42
C ALA A 74 7.74 -8.24 -19.94
N LEU A 75 7.20 -7.20 -19.28
CA LEU A 75 5.99 -6.50 -19.74
C LEU A 75 6.17 -5.91 -21.14
N VAL A 76 7.25 -5.16 -21.38
CA VAL A 76 7.53 -4.55 -22.69
C VAL A 76 7.67 -5.62 -23.77
N ARG A 77 8.40 -6.72 -23.49
CA ARG A 77 8.51 -7.85 -24.43
C ARG A 77 7.15 -8.48 -24.74
N SER A 78 6.29 -8.65 -23.73
CA SER A 78 4.95 -9.21 -23.89
C SER A 78 4.08 -8.35 -24.79
N VAL A 79 4.06 -7.03 -24.54
CA VAL A 79 3.29 -6.06 -25.32
C VAL A 79 3.77 -6.01 -26.76
N VAL A 80 5.09 -5.95 -27.01
CA VAL A 80 5.65 -5.95 -28.37
C VAL A 80 5.36 -7.26 -29.10
N ARG A 81 5.39 -8.40 -28.38
CA ARG A 81 5.08 -9.71 -28.96
C ARG A 81 3.58 -9.90 -29.22
N GLY A 82 2.70 -9.16 -28.53
CA GLY A 82 1.24 -9.24 -28.67
C GLY A 82 0.62 -10.54 -28.14
N ARG A 83 1.36 -11.36 -27.40
CA ARG A 83 0.86 -12.60 -26.78
C ARG A 83 1.52 -12.83 -25.43
N LEU A 84 0.73 -13.34 -24.48
CA LEU A 84 1.28 -13.80 -23.22
C LEU A 84 2.11 -15.07 -23.40
N SER A 85 3.28 -15.11 -22.76
CA SER A 85 4.09 -16.31 -22.61
C SER A 85 4.04 -16.89 -21.20
N ASP A 86 4.57 -18.10 -21.02
CA ASP A 86 4.67 -18.77 -19.70
C ASP A 86 5.86 -18.26 -18.86
N ASP A 87 6.38 -17.08 -19.22
CA ASP A 87 7.44 -16.41 -18.48
C ASP A 87 6.91 -15.91 -17.13
N ARG A 88 7.64 -16.24 -16.06
CA ARG A 88 7.29 -15.89 -14.69
C ARG A 88 7.13 -14.38 -14.49
N ASP A 89 8.10 -13.60 -14.95
CA ASP A 89 8.15 -12.17 -14.72
C ASP A 89 7.08 -11.45 -15.55
N GLU A 90 6.79 -11.96 -16.74
CA GLU A 90 5.70 -11.51 -17.60
C GLU A 90 4.33 -11.70 -16.92
N ARG A 91 4.10 -12.88 -16.33
CA ARG A 91 2.86 -13.16 -15.60
C ARG A 91 2.71 -12.26 -14.38
N ILE A 92 3.77 -12.08 -13.60
CA ILE A 92 3.78 -11.16 -12.47
C ILE A 92 3.50 -9.73 -12.95
N ALA A 93 4.12 -9.28 -14.03
CA ALA A 93 3.92 -7.93 -14.56
C ALA A 93 2.45 -7.66 -14.92
N TRP A 94 1.80 -8.60 -15.61
CA TRP A 94 0.39 -8.46 -15.95
C TRP A 94 -0.53 -8.58 -14.74
N LEU A 95 -0.21 -9.43 -13.76
CA LEU A 95 -0.96 -9.49 -12.49
C LEU A 95 -0.89 -8.15 -11.75
N LEU A 96 0.28 -7.48 -11.75
CA LEU A 96 0.43 -6.14 -11.19
C LEU A 96 -0.41 -5.10 -11.94
N VAL A 97 -0.43 -5.15 -13.28
CA VAL A 97 -1.27 -4.26 -14.10
C VAL A 97 -2.74 -4.46 -13.76
N VAL A 98 -3.23 -5.71 -13.84
CA VAL A 98 -4.64 -6.04 -13.59
C VAL A 98 -5.04 -5.73 -12.15
N GLY A 99 -4.18 -6.05 -11.18
CA GLY A 99 -4.41 -5.76 -9.76
C GLY A 99 -4.40 -4.25 -9.46
N SER A 100 -3.69 -3.43 -10.22
CA SER A 100 -3.66 -1.97 -9.99
C SER A 100 -4.84 -1.23 -10.61
N ILE A 101 -5.57 -1.83 -11.56
CA ILE A 101 -6.69 -1.18 -12.25
C ILE A 101 -7.82 -0.77 -11.28
N PRO A 102 -8.35 -1.65 -10.40
CA PRO A 102 -9.46 -1.28 -9.52
C PRO A 102 -9.14 -0.09 -8.61
N VAL A 103 -7.96 -0.10 -7.97
CA VAL A 103 -7.53 0.98 -7.09
C VAL A 103 -7.23 2.26 -7.87
N GLY A 104 -6.70 2.17 -9.08
CA GLY A 104 -6.47 3.34 -9.95
C GLY A 104 -7.79 4.02 -10.35
N ILE A 105 -8.79 3.25 -10.75
CA ILE A 105 -10.12 3.76 -11.12
C ILE A 105 -10.79 4.41 -9.90
N LEU A 106 -10.83 3.70 -8.77
CA LEU A 106 -11.47 4.21 -7.56
C LEU A 106 -10.71 5.40 -6.97
N GLY A 107 -9.37 5.41 -7.06
CA GLY A 107 -8.54 6.52 -6.62
C GLY A 107 -8.85 7.81 -7.37
N VAL A 108 -9.04 7.75 -8.70
CA VAL A 108 -9.43 8.92 -9.50
C VAL A 108 -10.84 9.39 -9.17
N TYR A 109 -11.79 8.48 -9.01
CA TYR A 109 -13.19 8.84 -8.74
C TYR A 109 -13.42 9.36 -7.31
N PHE A 110 -12.70 8.81 -6.34
CA PHE A 110 -12.86 9.11 -4.91
C PHE A 110 -11.75 10.01 -4.33
N GLU A 111 -10.89 10.61 -5.15
CA GLU A 111 -9.77 11.45 -4.67
C GLU A 111 -10.25 12.55 -3.70
N SER A 112 -11.28 13.31 -4.11
CA SER A 112 -11.80 14.43 -3.34
C SER A 112 -12.40 14.03 -1.98
N PRO A 113 -13.33 13.06 -1.89
CA PRO A 113 -13.87 12.63 -0.60
C PRO A 113 -12.80 12.00 0.30
N VAL A 114 -11.88 11.21 -0.26
CA VAL A 114 -10.77 10.61 0.49
C VAL A 114 -9.85 11.71 1.07
N ARG A 115 -9.53 12.74 0.28
CA ARG A 115 -8.70 13.87 0.73
C ARG A 115 -9.26 14.55 1.99
N ASN A 116 -10.58 14.66 2.10
CA ASN A 116 -11.25 15.29 3.24
C ASN A 116 -11.14 14.47 4.54
N LEU A 117 -10.86 13.16 4.44
CA LEU A 117 -10.73 12.29 5.61
C LEU A 117 -9.35 12.44 6.30
N PHE A 118 -8.29 12.80 5.55
CA PHE A 118 -6.92 12.89 6.08
C PHE A 118 -6.70 14.01 7.13
N GLY A 119 -7.58 15.01 7.19
CA GLY A 119 -7.42 16.13 8.12
C GLY A 119 -7.77 15.82 9.58
N SER A 120 -8.40 14.66 9.86
CA SER A 120 -8.96 14.35 11.17
C SER A 120 -8.24 13.20 11.85
N ALA A 121 -7.67 13.46 13.03
CA ALA A 121 -7.11 12.43 13.89
C ALA A 121 -8.16 11.40 14.35
N ALA A 122 -9.44 11.81 14.44
CA ALA A 122 -10.53 10.90 14.78
C ALA A 122 -10.77 9.87 13.66
N TYR A 123 -10.81 10.31 12.40
CA TYR A 123 -10.96 9.39 11.26
C TYR A 123 -9.75 8.45 11.14
N ALA A 124 -8.53 8.98 11.26
CA ALA A 124 -7.32 8.16 11.28
C ALA A 124 -7.36 7.08 12.36
N SER A 125 -7.84 7.41 13.57
CA SER A 125 -7.98 6.44 14.67
C SER A 125 -9.00 5.34 14.37
N ILE A 126 -10.15 5.71 13.78
CA ILE A 126 -11.20 4.76 13.41
C ILE A 126 -10.69 3.79 12.34
N PHE A 127 -10.04 4.29 11.30
CA PHE A 127 -9.54 3.43 10.23
C PHE A 127 -8.35 2.58 10.66
N LEU A 128 -7.47 3.07 11.54
CA LEU A 128 -6.45 2.24 12.20
C LEU A 128 -7.07 1.05 12.92
N MET A 129 -8.17 1.27 13.66
CA MET A 129 -8.91 0.20 14.34
C MET A 129 -9.53 -0.79 13.34
N ILE A 130 -10.13 -0.28 12.26
CA ILE A 130 -10.70 -1.12 11.20
C ILE A 130 -9.61 -1.96 10.53
N ASN A 131 -8.46 -1.37 10.19
CA ASN A 131 -7.32 -2.07 9.60
C ASN A 131 -6.82 -3.18 10.54
N ALA A 132 -6.67 -2.88 11.83
CA ALA A 132 -6.28 -3.87 12.84
C ALA A 132 -7.30 -5.02 12.93
N LEU A 133 -8.61 -4.72 12.87
CA LEU A 133 -9.65 -5.74 12.87
C LEU A 133 -9.61 -6.60 11.60
N ILE A 134 -9.44 -6.00 10.43
CA ILE A 134 -9.31 -6.73 9.15
C ILE A 134 -8.11 -7.66 9.21
N MET A 135 -6.96 -7.19 9.68
CA MET A 135 -5.77 -8.04 9.86
C MET A 135 -6.01 -9.17 10.86
N PHE A 136 -6.64 -8.88 11.99
CA PHE A 136 -6.95 -9.87 13.02
C PHE A 136 -7.87 -10.98 12.47
N VAL A 137 -8.93 -10.60 11.77
CA VAL A 137 -9.86 -11.52 11.13
C VAL A 137 -9.17 -12.33 10.02
N GLY A 138 -8.34 -11.67 9.20
CA GLY A 138 -7.54 -12.31 8.17
C GLY A 138 -6.60 -13.38 8.74
N GLU A 139 -5.90 -13.07 9.84
CA GLU A 139 -5.04 -14.02 10.54
C GLU A 139 -5.84 -15.17 11.16
N PHE A 140 -7.03 -14.89 11.71
CA PHE A 140 -7.91 -15.91 12.26
C PHE A 140 -8.37 -16.92 11.20
N PHE A 141 -8.79 -16.46 10.03
CA PHE A 141 -9.15 -17.34 8.91
C PHE A 141 -7.94 -18.07 8.32
N ARG A 142 -6.77 -17.41 8.27
CA ARG A 142 -5.51 -18.00 7.81
C ARG A 142 -5.11 -19.21 8.66
N LYS A 143 -5.13 -19.08 9.99
CA LYS A 143 -4.75 -20.17 10.91
C LYS A 143 -5.62 -21.41 10.70
N ARG A 144 -6.94 -21.24 10.58
CA ARG A 144 -7.87 -22.35 10.30
C ARG A 144 -7.59 -23.07 8.99
N GLN A 145 -7.26 -22.32 7.92
CA GLN A 145 -6.93 -22.93 6.63
C GLN A 145 -5.60 -23.70 6.63
N HIS A 146 -4.61 -23.25 7.43
CA HIS A 146 -3.33 -23.94 7.54
C HIS A 146 -3.42 -25.21 8.39
N GLU A 147 -4.20 -25.19 9.47
CA GLU A 147 -4.47 -26.37 10.30
C GLU A 147 -5.18 -27.49 9.51
N ASP A 148 -6.08 -27.13 8.59
CA ASP A 148 -6.85 -28.12 7.81
C ASP A 148 -6.15 -28.64 6.55
N ARG A 149 -5.11 -27.98 6.01
CA ARG A 149 -4.65 -28.27 4.63
C ARG A 149 -3.15 -28.31 4.36
N GLY A 150 -2.24 -28.01 5.29
CA GLY A 150 -0.79 -28.17 5.07
C GLY A 150 -0.23 -27.51 3.78
N LYS A 151 -0.94 -26.56 3.16
CA LYS A 151 -0.60 -26.01 1.85
C LYS A 151 0.55 -25.02 1.99
N GLN A 152 1.62 -25.26 1.22
CA GLN A 152 2.66 -24.27 0.96
C GLN A 152 2.05 -23.03 0.28
N TYR A 153 2.58 -21.85 0.59
CA TYR A 153 2.15 -20.59 -0.03
C TYR A 153 2.21 -20.69 -1.55
N LYS A 154 1.11 -20.31 -2.21
CA LYS A 154 1.04 -20.25 -3.67
C LYS A 154 2.01 -19.18 -4.17
N ARG A 155 2.90 -19.54 -5.10
CA ARG A 155 3.83 -18.57 -5.72
C ARG A 155 3.03 -17.49 -6.47
N LEU A 156 3.52 -16.26 -6.50
CA LEU A 156 2.85 -15.11 -7.12
C LEU A 156 2.47 -15.39 -8.58
N GLU A 157 3.41 -15.95 -9.34
CA GLU A 157 3.20 -16.36 -10.72
C GLU A 157 2.18 -17.49 -10.92
N ALA A 158 1.80 -18.21 -9.87
CA ALA A 158 0.75 -19.23 -9.97
C ALA A 158 -0.65 -18.63 -9.74
N MET A 159 -0.76 -17.36 -9.35
CA MET A 159 -2.05 -16.70 -9.10
C MET A 159 -2.88 -16.63 -10.39
N THR A 160 -4.18 -16.77 -10.24
CA THR A 160 -5.15 -16.58 -11.32
C THR A 160 -5.43 -15.10 -11.52
N TRP A 161 -5.93 -14.71 -12.69
CA TRP A 161 -6.34 -13.34 -12.96
C TRP A 161 -7.42 -12.85 -11.99
N MET A 162 -8.36 -13.74 -11.62
CA MET A 162 -9.40 -13.40 -10.65
C MET A 162 -8.84 -13.16 -9.24
N GLU A 163 -7.85 -13.94 -8.82
CA GLU A 163 -7.13 -13.67 -7.57
C GLU A 163 -6.42 -12.31 -7.62
N GLY A 164 -5.81 -11.95 -8.76
CA GLY A 164 -5.19 -10.63 -8.97
C GLY A 164 -6.19 -9.47 -8.89
N ILE A 165 -7.35 -9.59 -9.55
CA ILE A 165 -8.43 -8.59 -9.46
C ILE A 165 -8.95 -8.48 -8.03
N ALA A 166 -9.13 -9.61 -7.34
CA ALA A 166 -9.59 -9.62 -5.94
C ALA A 166 -8.59 -8.90 -5.02
N VAL A 167 -7.29 -9.09 -5.22
CA VAL A 167 -6.25 -8.32 -4.52
C VAL A 167 -6.37 -6.83 -4.83
N GLY A 168 -6.57 -6.47 -6.10
CA GLY A 168 -6.78 -5.07 -6.49
C GLY A 168 -7.99 -4.41 -5.85
N LEU A 169 -9.11 -5.13 -5.78
CA LEU A 169 -10.32 -4.66 -5.09
C LEU A 169 -10.10 -4.51 -3.58
N ALA A 170 -9.39 -5.44 -2.95
CA ALA A 170 -9.01 -5.33 -1.56
C ALA A 170 -8.05 -4.14 -1.32
N GLN A 171 -7.10 -3.91 -2.23
CA GLN A 171 -6.17 -2.78 -2.19
C GLN A 171 -6.90 -1.43 -2.27
N SER A 172 -8.06 -1.35 -2.92
CA SER A 172 -8.88 -0.14 -2.94
C SER A 172 -9.37 0.29 -1.55
N LEU A 173 -9.43 -0.61 -0.57
CA LEU A 173 -9.70 -0.24 0.82
C LEU A 173 -8.57 0.60 1.43
N ALA A 174 -7.34 0.51 0.89
CA ALA A 174 -6.21 1.32 1.31
C ALA A 174 -6.30 2.78 0.83
N LEU A 175 -7.31 3.14 0.04
CA LEU A 175 -7.67 4.54 -0.20
C LEU A 175 -8.22 5.20 1.08
N LEU A 176 -8.71 4.41 2.04
CA LEU A 176 -9.13 4.91 3.33
C LEU A 176 -7.90 5.17 4.22
N PRO A 177 -7.83 6.31 4.94
CA PRO A 177 -6.67 6.73 5.76
C PRO A 177 -6.20 5.72 6.82
#